data_AF-A0A0Q9WUC4-F1
#
_entry.id   AF-A0A0Q9WUC4-F1
#
_cell.length_a   1.000
_cell.length_b   1.000
_cell.length_c   1.000
_cell.angle_alpha   90.00
_cell.angle_beta   90.00
_cell.angle_gamma   90.00
#
_symmetry.space_group_name_H-M   'P 1'
#
loop_
_entity.id
_entity.type
_entity.pdbx_description
1 polymer ?
#
loop_
_entity_poly.entity_id
_entity_poly.type
_entity_poly.pdbx_seq_one_letter_code
_entity_poly.pdbx_strand_id
1 'polypeptide(L)' 'VGSDEDELSELKSDMTEYLLSKFDMDRDGCISADEYRRIVKSHPPMMEFMGEIFPGTEYLVRAAYCMNILSYVDKLH' A
#
# COMPACT_ATOMS: atom_id res chain seq x y z
N VAL A 1 -30.70 -19.15 5.44
CA VAL A 1 -30.18 -18.33 4.34
C VAL A 1 -29.43 -17.22 5.02
N GLY A 2 -28.09 -17.20 4.91
CA GLY A 2 -27.28 -16.13 5.51
C GLY A 2 -27.70 -14.80 4.90
N SER A 3 -27.71 -13.75 5.72
CA SER A 3 -27.99 -12.40 5.22
C SER A 3 -26.73 -11.84 4.55
N ASP A 4 -26.88 -10.90 3.62
CA ASP A 4 -25.75 -10.19 3.01
C ASP A 4 -24.80 -9.56 4.07
N GLU A 5 -25.31 -9.27 5.27
CA GLU A 5 -24.52 -8.77 6.39
C GLU A 5 -23.59 -9.83 6.99
N ASP A 6 -24.04 -11.09 7.07
CA ASP A 6 -23.24 -12.20 7.58
C ASP A 6 -22.07 -12.49 6.62
N GLU A 7 -22.34 -12.53 5.31
CA GLU A 7 -21.31 -12.73 4.28
C GLU A 7 -20.26 -11.61 4.29
N LEU A 8 -20.69 -10.35 4.47
CA LEU A 8 -19.78 -9.21 4.59
C LEU A 8 -18.93 -9.29 5.87
N SER A 9 -19.50 -9.78 6.96
CA SER A 9 -18.78 -9.95 8.23
C SER A 9 -17.72 -11.04 8.12
N GLU A 10 -18.05 -12.19 7.52
CA GLU A 10 -17.10 -13.28 7.27
C GLU A 10 -15.94 -12.81 6.39
N LEU A 11 -16.22 -12.11 5.29
CA LEU A 11 -15.18 -11.58 4.41
C LEU A 11 -14.22 -10.61 5.12
N LYS A 12 -14.74 -9.76 6.01
CA LYS A 12 -13.91 -8.86 6.83
C LYS A 12 -13.03 -9.63 7.80
N SER A 13 -13.56 -10.69 8.41
CA SER A 13 -12.81 -11.55 9.32
C SER A 13 -11.67 -12.24 8.59
N ASP A 14 -11.94 -12.87 7.46
CA ASP A 14 -10.95 -13.57 6.64
C ASP A 14 -9.82 -12.64 6.19
N MET A 15 -10.17 -11.43 5.73
CA MET A 15 -9.18 -10.42 5.34
C MET A 15 -8.34 -9.93 6.52
N THR A 16 -8.94 -9.79 7.70
CA THR A 16 -8.23 -9.39 8.92
C THR A 16 -7.25 -10.47 9.35
N GLU A 17 -7.68 -11.72 9.40
CA GLU A 17 -6.81 -12.87 9.72
C GLU A 17 -5.68 -13.02 8.71
N TYR A 18 -5.97 -12.83 7.41
CA TYR A 18 -4.95 -12.84 6.38
C TYR A 18 -3.88 -11.77 6.62
N LEU A 19 -4.27 -10.54 6.92
CA LEU A 19 -3.34 -9.44 7.19
C LEU A 19 -2.51 -9.71 8.44
N LEU A 20 -3.14 -10.14 9.54
CA LEU A 20 -2.42 -10.51 10.76
C LEU A 20 -1.41 -11.63 10.48
N SER A 21 -1.78 -12.65 9.71
CA SER A 21 -0.86 -13.75 9.35
C SER A 21 0.41 -13.31 8.60
N LYS A 22 0.37 -12.13 7.95
CA LYS A 22 1.49 -11.57 7.18
C LYS A 22 2.33 -10.57 7.96
N PHE A 23 1.67 -9.76 8.77
CA PHE A 23 2.29 -8.59 9.40
C PHE A 23 2.53 -8.77 10.90
N ASP A 24 1.63 -9.41 11.62
CA ASP A 24 1.71 -9.60 13.07
C ASP A 24 2.78 -10.65 13.40
N MET A 25 3.97 -10.18 13.76
CA MET A 25 5.15 -11.01 13.97
C MET A 25 5.19 -11.56 15.40
N ASP A 26 4.71 -10.80 16.36
CA ASP A 26 4.69 -11.19 17.78
C ASP A 26 3.37 -11.84 18.22
N ARG A 27 2.37 -11.87 17.33
CA ARG A 27 1.06 -12.50 17.51
C ARG A 27 0.25 -11.86 18.63
N ASP A 28 0.37 -10.54 18.78
CA ASP A 28 -0.42 -9.77 19.74
C ASP A 28 -1.83 -9.40 19.22
N GLY A 29 -2.13 -9.73 17.96
CA GLY A 29 -3.40 -9.44 17.30
C GLY A 29 -3.49 -8.02 16.74
N CYS A 30 -2.40 -7.26 16.78
CA CYS A 30 -2.26 -5.93 16.20
C CYS A 30 -1.14 -5.90 15.16
N ILE A 31 -1.12 -4.87 14.32
CA ILE A 31 -0.01 -4.61 13.40
C ILE A 31 0.63 -3.30 13.83
N SER A 32 1.79 -3.40 14.47
CA SER A 32 2.57 -2.22 14.83
C SER A 32 3.20 -1.57 13.60
N ALA A 33 3.56 -0.29 13.72
CA ALA A 33 4.26 0.44 12.65
C ALA A 33 5.62 -0.21 12.30
N ASP A 34 6.29 -0.79 13.29
CA ASP A 34 7.59 -1.45 13.09
C ASP A 34 7.47 -2.76 12.31
N GLU A 35 6.44 -3.56 12.61
CA GLU A 35 6.12 -4.79 11.88
C GLU A 35 5.74 -4.50 10.44
N TYR A 36 4.80 -3.56 10.25
CA TYR A 36 4.43 -3.10 8.92
C TYR A 36 5.66 -2.67 8.11
N ARG A 37 6.50 -1.82 8.70
CA ARG A 37 7.73 -1.33 8.07
C ARG A 37 8.71 -2.45 7.75
N ARG A 38 8.86 -3.47 8.60
CA ARG A 38 9.75 -4.62 8.33
C ARG A 38 9.27 -5.41 7.12
N ILE A 39 7.98 -5.74 7.08
CA ILE A 39 7.40 -6.50 5.96
C ILE A 39 7.53 -5.73 4.66
N VAL A 40 7.09 -4.47 4.62
CA VAL A 40 7.13 -3.66 3.40
C VAL A 40 8.55 -3.43 2.91
N LYS A 41 9.54 -3.33 3.79
CA LYS A 41 10.95 -3.26 3.38
C LYS A 41 11.45 -4.56 2.74
N SER A 42 11.03 -5.71 3.27
CA SER A 42 11.40 -7.02 2.73
C SER A 42 10.64 -7.39 1.47
N HIS A 43 9.39 -6.92 1.35
CA HIS A 43 8.49 -7.18 0.23
C HIS A 43 7.76 -5.88 -0.17
N PRO A 44 8.40 -5.00 -0.95
CA PRO A 44 7.86 -3.69 -1.35
C PRO A 44 6.43 -3.69 -1.93
N PRO A 45 6.00 -4.72 -2.70
CA PRO A 45 4.62 -4.77 -3.20
C PRO A 45 3.54 -4.76 -2.11
N MET A 46 3.87 -5.13 -0.87
CA MET A 46 2.92 -5.08 0.25
C MET A 46 2.52 -3.66 0.64
N MET A 47 3.25 -2.64 0.18
CA MET A 47 2.85 -1.26 0.40
C MET A 47 1.54 -0.94 -0.34
N GLU A 48 1.27 -1.57 -1.47
CA GLU A 48 0.12 -1.27 -2.35
C GLU A 48 -0.86 -2.45 -2.48
N PHE A 49 -0.73 -3.47 -1.61
CA PHE A 49 -1.53 -4.68 -1.71
C PHE A 49 -3.04 -4.45 -1.51
N MET A 50 -3.42 -3.41 -0.77
CA MET A 50 -4.82 -3.01 -0.56
C MET A 50 -5.28 -1.91 -1.52
N GLY A 51 -4.46 -1.54 -2.51
CA GLY A 51 -4.75 -0.49 -3.47
C GLY A 51 -3.52 0.37 -3.78
N GLU A 52 -3.58 1.10 -4.90
CA GLU A 52 -2.52 2.03 -5.30
C GLU A 52 -2.36 3.14 -4.25
N ILE A 53 -1.14 3.32 -3.74
CA ILE A 53 -0.76 4.43 -2.86
C ILE A 53 0.06 5.45 -3.64
N PHE A 54 0.95 4.97 -4.51
CA PHE A 54 1.74 5.81 -5.38
C PHE A 54 1.06 5.96 -6.74
N PRO A 55 1.32 7.10 -7.41
CA PRO A 55 0.95 7.21 -8.81
C PRO A 55 1.62 6.10 -9.61
N GLY A 56 0.86 5.42 -10.46
CA GLY A 56 1.42 4.43 -11.37
C GLY A 56 2.57 4.99 -12.21
N THR A 57 3.41 4.10 -12.73
CA THR A 57 4.65 4.45 -13.47
C THR A 57 4.45 5.51 -14.54
N GLU A 58 3.31 5.50 -15.23
CA GLU A 58 2.98 6.51 -16.25
C GLU A 58 2.95 7.94 -15.69
N TYR A 59 2.34 8.13 -14.51
CA TYR A 59 2.27 9.44 -13.87
C TYR A 59 3.66 9.90 -13.40
N LEU A 60 4.46 8.99 -12.84
CA LEU A 60 5.82 9.30 -12.41
C LEU A 60 6.71 9.72 -13.58
N VAL A 61 6.59 9.06 -14.73
CA VAL A 61 7.32 9.42 -15.95
C VAL A 61 6.90 10.81 -16.44
N ARG A 62 5.59 11.12 -16.46
CA ARG A 62 5.10 12.45 -16.82
C ARG A 62 5.61 13.54 -15.88
N ALA A 63 5.56 13.30 -14.57
CA ALA A 63 6.08 14.21 -13.56
C ALA A 63 7.58 14.45 -13.76
N ALA A 64 8.36 13.41 -14.02
CA ALA A 64 9.78 13.51 -14.31
C ALA A 64 10.06 14.35 -15.56
N TYR A 65 9.31 14.15 -16.66
CA TYR A 65 9.44 14.98 -17.87
C TYR A 65 9.12 16.45 -17.58
N CYS A 66 8.02 16.74 -16.88
CA CYS A 66 7.65 18.11 -16.52
C CYS A 66 8.74 18.77 -15.65
N MET A 67 9.23 18.09 -14.61
CA MET A 67 10.31 18.60 -13.76
C MET A 67 11.60 18.85 -14.55
N ASN A 68 11.95 17.95 -15.46
CA ASN A 68 13.12 18.12 -16.32
C ASN A 68 12.97 19.39 -17.19
N ILE A 69 11.84 19.56 -17.89
CA ILE A 69 11.59 20.74 -18.72
C ILE A 69 11.67 22.02 -17.88
N LEU A 70 11.01 22.06 -16.72
CA LEU A 70 11.04 23.21 -15.81
C LEU A 70 12.47 23.57 -15.37
N SER A 71 13.31 22.56 -15.09
CA SER A 71 14.71 22.79 -14.69
C SER A 71 15.58 23.44 -15.78
N TYR A 72 15.18 23.35 -17.05
CA TYR A 72 15.85 24.04 -18.16
C TYR A 72 15.29 25.44 -18.37
N VAL A 73 14.01 25.66 -18.11
CA VAL A 73 13.39 26.99 -18.17
C VAL A 73 14.01 27.92 -17.13
N ASP A 74 14.27 27.43 -15.91
CA ASP A 74 14.94 28.22 -14.86
C ASP A 74 16.38 28.60 -15.22
N LYS A 75 17.03 27.88 -16.13
CA LYS A 75 18.40 28.17 -16.60
C LYS A 75 18.45 29.17 -17.77
N LEU A 76 17.29 29.55 -18.31
CA LEU A 76 17.16 30.50 -19.43
C LEU A 76 16.90 31.94 -18.98
N HIS A 77 16.73 32.17 -17.67
CA HIS A 77 16.72 33.48 -17.03
C HIS A 77 18.03 33.71 -16.26
#